data_AF-A0A3N5G2Z1-F1
#
_entry.id   AF-A0A3N5G2Z1-F1
#
_cell.length_a   1.000
_cell.length_b   1.000
_cell.length_c   1.000
_cell.angle_alpha   90.00
_cell.angle_beta   90.00
_cell.angle_gamma   90.00
#
_symmetry.space_group_name_H-M   'P 1'
#
loop_
_entity.id
_entity.type
_entity.pdbx_description
1 polymer ?
#
loop_
_entity_poly.entity_id
_entity_poly.type
_entity_poly.pdbx_seq_one_letter_code
_entity_poly.pdbx_strand_id
1 'polypeptide(L)'
;VGGPRHFGSRIQPNSPGDDEQEILFSILEGLSYGCGDVVIGLNPAADDLDTIVRLEQLLAQVVRRLDLPTRYCVLSDIVKQHQAQAHTRIDVGFQSLAGTSRALAGMVGLDVDGVLDLARGFDGLYFETGQGSEVTNGSAEGVDMVTLEARTYGLARHLWREAGGAHRFRSRWMIVNDVAGFIGPEVFKDAEQLERACLEDTVMAKLHGITMGLDVCATFHMGIEPSTLGRLPERIVDRAAPAYLMAVAGNADPMLGYLTTSFREHPRLRSQVRRRMTSSMEQRLTALGVLGGNGEPNSAPDTVARLYATYSKAGGDRRTALSLEEEGHRQLYELRERGFDLGGMTPPEADARLESIYTHARRALYATVDEGVIRDVSPRSLRVRTTATSRDDYLAHPAVGERLRGDEARAVATMYHVPEPQVQLVVSDGLNANAINEQLRALLPPLRRLLSDKGCRVGETDVVVQNGRVRAGYEIGGLVGADVVIHVVGERPGTGLNAVSAYLTYGRDESG
;
A
#
# COMPACT_ATOMS: atom_id res chain seq x y z
N VAL A 1 -22.61 1.36 8.88
CA VAL A 1 -21.72 0.40 8.18
C VAL A 1 -22.05 -1.00 8.68
N GLY A 2 -22.07 -2.02 7.81
CA GLY A 2 -22.29 -3.43 8.19
C GLY A 2 -23.75 -3.87 8.40
N GLY A 3 -24.73 -2.99 8.15
CA GLY A 3 -26.15 -3.35 8.23
C GLY A 3 -26.60 -4.24 7.04
N PRO A 4 -27.74 -4.97 7.14
CA PRO A 4 -28.16 -5.93 6.11
C PRO A 4 -28.37 -5.36 4.69
N ARG A 5 -28.67 -4.06 4.59
CA ARG A 5 -28.86 -3.34 3.32
C ARG A 5 -27.66 -2.50 2.91
N HIS A 6 -26.56 -2.58 3.66
CA HIS A 6 -25.36 -1.77 3.45
C HIS A 6 -24.29 -2.58 2.72
N PHE A 7 -23.68 -1.96 1.72
CA PHE A 7 -22.41 -2.37 1.14
C PHE A 7 -21.66 -1.11 0.76
N GLY A 8 -20.61 -0.83 1.52
CA GLY A 8 -19.85 0.42 1.42
C GLY A 8 -18.54 0.27 0.67
N SER A 9 -17.73 1.32 0.72
CA SER A 9 -16.35 1.28 0.25
C SER A 9 -15.41 2.13 1.08
N ARG A 10 -14.14 1.70 1.09
CA ARG A 10 -13.00 2.50 1.52
C ARG A 10 -12.36 3.14 0.30
N ILE A 11 -12.15 4.46 0.33
CA ILE A 11 -11.28 5.14 -0.65
C ILE A 11 -9.83 4.98 -0.18
N GLN A 12 -8.95 4.46 -1.05
CA GLN A 12 -7.50 4.44 -0.85
C GLN A 12 -6.82 5.37 -1.87
N PRO A 13 -6.50 6.62 -1.47
CA PRO A 13 -5.97 7.62 -2.39
C PRO A 13 -4.43 7.69 -2.34
N ASN A 14 -3.75 6.55 -2.39
CA ASN A 14 -2.29 6.50 -2.26
C ASN A 14 -1.59 7.32 -3.35
N SER A 15 -0.49 7.98 -2.98
CA SER A 15 0.40 8.71 -3.87
C SER A 15 1.83 8.22 -3.65
N PRO A 16 2.60 7.89 -4.71
CA PRO A 16 3.99 7.44 -4.56
C PRO A 16 4.91 8.44 -3.83
N GLY A 17 4.55 9.72 -3.82
CA GLY A 17 5.32 10.79 -3.17
C GLY A 17 4.53 11.56 -2.11
N ASP A 18 3.40 11.03 -1.64
CA ASP A 18 2.48 11.71 -0.72
C ASP A 18 2.06 13.13 -1.19
N ASP A 19 1.89 13.29 -2.51
CA ASP A 19 1.49 14.54 -3.15
C ASP A 19 0.01 14.84 -2.87
N GLU A 20 -0.24 16.01 -2.27
CA GLU A 20 -1.58 16.38 -1.79
C GLU A 20 -2.59 16.57 -2.93
N GLN A 21 -2.12 16.97 -4.11
CA GLN A 21 -2.98 17.17 -5.28
C GLN A 21 -3.40 15.82 -5.84
N GLU A 22 -2.48 14.86 -5.98
CA GLU A 22 -2.78 13.48 -6.36
C GLU A 22 -3.78 12.83 -5.41
N ILE A 23 -3.52 12.94 -4.09
CA ILE A 23 -4.40 12.41 -3.05
C ILE A 23 -5.79 13.05 -3.13
N LEU A 24 -5.87 14.38 -3.21
CA LEU A 24 -7.13 15.11 -3.32
C LEU A 24 -7.92 14.62 -4.53
N PHE A 25 -7.34 14.63 -5.72
CA PHE A 25 -8.06 14.25 -6.94
C PHE A 25 -8.47 12.78 -6.96
N SER A 26 -7.68 11.89 -6.36
CA SER A 26 -8.09 10.49 -6.17
C SER A 26 -9.31 10.36 -5.24
N ILE A 27 -9.37 11.15 -4.15
CA ILE A 27 -10.56 11.21 -3.29
C ILE A 27 -11.77 11.75 -4.06
N LEU A 28 -11.60 12.84 -4.82
CA LEU A 28 -12.71 13.43 -5.59
C LEU A 28 -13.23 12.48 -6.68
N GLU A 29 -12.33 11.76 -7.36
CA GLU A 29 -12.68 10.70 -8.31
C GLU A 29 -13.49 9.60 -7.60
N GLY A 30 -13.02 9.09 -6.47
CA GLY A 30 -13.73 8.07 -5.70
C GLY A 30 -15.13 8.51 -5.26
N LEU A 31 -15.25 9.74 -4.75
CA LEU A 31 -16.55 10.34 -4.41
C LEU A 31 -17.47 10.40 -5.62
N SER A 32 -16.96 10.70 -6.81
CA SER A 32 -17.75 10.75 -8.06
C SER A 32 -18.37 9.40 -8.44
N TYR A 33 -17.83 8.27 -7.95
CA TYR A 33 -18.38 6.91 -8.08
C TYR A 33 -19.19 6.47 -6.86
N GLY A 34 -19.46 7.38 -5.92
CA GLY A 34 -20.18 7.07 -4.70
C GLY A 34 -19.36 6.27 -3.68
N CYS A 35 -18.03 6.36 -3.73
CA CYS A 35 -17.15 5.66 -2.79
C CYS A 35 -16.86 6.46 -1.50
N GLY A 36 -16.33 5.79 -0.48
CA GLY A 36 -15.79 6.43 0.72
C GLY A 36 -16.80 6.62 1.86
N ASP A 37 -17.93 5.91 1.83
CA ASP A 37 -18.95 5.98 2.87
C ASP A 37 -18.57 5.25 4.18
N VAL A 38 -17.51 4.44 4.15
CA VAL A 38 -16.96 3.79 5.35
C VAL A 38 -15.81 4.58 5.93
N VAL A 39 -14.77 4.82 5.13
CA VAL A 39 -13.56 5.55 5.52
C VAL A 39 -12.79 6.01 4.28
N ILE A 40 -12.10 7.14 4.39
CA ILE A 40 -11.04 7.55 3.47
C ILE A 40 -9.72 7.22 4.15
N GLY A 41 -9.03 6.17 3.69
CA GLY A 41 -7.83 5.64 4.35
C GLY A 41 -6.62 5.70 3.43
N LEU A 42 -5.59 6.46 3.80
CA LEU A 42 -4.37 6.67 3.01
C LEU A 42 -3.19 5.92 3.63
N ASN A 43 -2.51 5.09 2.84
CA ASN A 43 -1.19 4.59 3.23
C ASN A 43 -0.14 5.64 2.83
N PRO A 44 0.65 6.17 3.77
CA PRO A 44 1.68 7.14 3.43
C PRO A 44 2.89 6.45 2.80
N ALA A 45 3.54 7.11 1.84
CA ALA A 45 4.83 6.67 1.28
C ALA A 45 5.97 6.87 2.28
N ALA A 46 5.92 7.96 3.05
CA ALA A 46 6.85 8.25 4.14
C ALA A 46 6.17 8.15 5.51
N ASP A 47 6.71 7.29 6.37
CA ASP A 47 6.16 7.02 7.69
C ASP A 47 6.85 7.87 8.79
N ASP A 48 6.90 9.18 8.61
CA ASP A 48 7.44 10.14 9.58
C ASP A 48 6.35 11.06 10.15
N LEU A 49 6.61 11.66 11.31
CA LEU A 49 5.63 12.45 12.05
C LEU A 49 5.09 13.64 11.24
N ASP A 50 5.95 14.34 10.50
CA ASP A 50 5.55 15.53 9.74
C ASP A 50 4.64 15.13 8.57
N THR A 51 4.98 14.03 7.89
CA THR A 51 4.15 13.46 6.83
C THR A 51 2.78 13.02 7.35
N ILE A 52 2.73 12.29 8.47
CA ILE A 52 1.47 11.85 9.10
C ILE A 52 0.60 13.07 9.44
N VAL A 53 1.17 14.08 10.10
CA VAL A 53 0.43 15.29 10.51
C VAL A 53 -0.14 16.02 9.30
N ARG A 54 0.66 16.22 8.26
CA ARG A 54 0.27 16.89 7.02
C ARG A 54 -0.86 16.16 6.31
N LEU A 55 -0.74 14.84 6.16
CA LEU A 55 -1.72 14.02 5.48
C LEU A 55 -3.03 13.90 6.27
N GLU A 56 -2.98 13.77 7.59
CA GLU A 56 -4.17 13.83 8.45
C GLU A 56 -4.90 15.17 8.32
N GLN A 57 -4.17 16.28 8.26
CA GLN A 57 -4.74 17.60 8.01
C GLN A 57 -5.40 17.70 6.63
N LEU A 58 -4.79 17.12 5.59
CA LEU A 58 -5.38 17.06 4.25
C LEU A 58 -6.70 16.30 4.25
N LEU A 59 -6.72 15.08 4.80
CA LEU A 59 -7.93 14.26 4.86
C LEU A 59 -9.03 14.96 5.68
N ALA A 60 -8.68 15.53 6.84
CA ALA A 60 -9.60 16.32 7.67
C ALA A 60 -10.17 17.53 6.92
N GLN A 61 -9.36 18.20 6.10
CA GLN A 61 -9.80 19.33 5.27
C GLN A 61 -10.81 18.88 4.22
N VAL A 62 -10.56 17.77 3.53
CA VAL A 62 -11.49 17.22 2.52
C VAL A 62 -12.83 16.87 3.16
N VAL A 63 -12.82 16.09 4.25
CA VAL A 63 -14.04 15.72 4.99
C VAL A 63 -14.81 16.96 5.46
N ARG A 64 -14.13 17.95 6.03
CA ARG A 64 -14.78 19.17 6.54
C ARG A 64 -15.31 20.07 5.41
N ARG A 65 -14.53 20.34 4.37
CA ARG A 65 -14.90 21.27 3.29
C ARG A 65 -16.02 20.74 2.42
N LEU A 66 -16.05 19.42 2.22
CA LEU A 66 -17.13 18.75 1.51
C LEU A 66 -18.23 18.24 2.43
N ASP A 67 -18.17 18.50 3.75
CA ASP A 67 -19.15 18.07 4.77
C ASP A 67 -19.54 16.58 4.61
N LEU A 68 -18.51 15.72 4.51
CA LEU A 68 -18.68 14.30 4.23
C LEU A 68 -18.99 13.53 5.53
N PRO A 69 -20.07 12.73 5.59
CA PRO A 69 -20.42 11.93 6.76
C PRO A 69 -19.63 10.61 6.76
N THR A 70 -18.30 10.71 6.81
CA THR A 70 -17.37 9.59 6.81
C THR A 70 -16.24 9.80 7.83
N ARG A 71 -15.39 8.79 7.98
CA ARG A 71 -14.17 8.83 8.79
C ARG A 71 -12.95 8.94 7.88
N TYR A 72 -11.81 9.35 8.44
CA TYR A 72 -10.55 9.34 7.73
C TYR A 72 -9.41 8.79 8.58
N CYS A 73 -8.34 8.34 7.94
CA CYS A 73 -7.18 7.76 8.60
C CYS A 73 -5.96 7.80 7.70
N VAL A 74 -4.81 8.18 8.24
CA VAL A 74 -3.49 7.85 7.68
C VAL A 74 -3.01 6.55 8.34
N LEU A 75 -2.77 5.52 7.54
CA LEU A 75 -2.46 4.15 7.97
C LEU A 75 -0.98 4.02 8.32
N SER A 76 -0.55 4.75 9.35
CA SER A 76 0.79 4.66 9.96
C SER A 76 0.77 3.76 11.19
N ASP A 77 1.92 3.38 11.74
CA ASP A 77 1.97 2.67 13.03
C ASP A 77 1.26 3.45 14.16
N ILE A 78 0.53 2.75 15.05
CA ILE A 78 -0.28 3.37 16.11
C ILE A 78 0.55 4.20 17.09
N VAL A 79 1.84 3.87 17.29
CA VAL A 79 2.77 4.65 18.11
C VAL A 79 2.97 6.04 17.53
N LYS A 80 3.21 6.12 16.21
CA LYS A 80 3.43 7.40 15.51
C LYS A 80 2.15 8.20 15.41
N GLN A 81 1.02 7.55 15.15
CA GLN A 81 -0.29 8.21 15.20
C GLN A 81 -0.59 8.79 16.59
N HIS A 82 -0.27 8.07 17.66
CA HIS A 82 -0.43 8.58 19.03
C HIS A 82 0.44 9.83 19.28
N GLN A 83 1.68 9.84 18.80
CA GLN A 83 2.53 11.03 18.84
C GLN A 83 1.93 12.20 18.03
N ALA A 84 1.39 11.91 16.84
CA ALA A 84 0.75 12.90 15.98
C ALA A 84 -0.49 13.57 16.61
N GLN A 85 -1.15 12.94 17.59
CA GLN A 85 -2.28 13.53 18.32
C GLN A 85 -1.93 14.85 19.03
N ALA A 86 -0.65 15.08 19.35
CA ALA A 86 -0.19 16.35 19.92
C ALA A 86 -0.18 17.52 18.91
N HIS A 87 -0.21 17.22 17.60
CA HIS A 87 -0.04 18.20 16.52
C HIS A 87 -1.27 18.33 15.63
N THR A 88 -2.07 17.28 15.50
CA THR A 88 -3.30 17.27 14.69
C THR A 88 -4.34 16.32 15.27
N ARG A 89 -5.59 16.45 14.82
CA ARG A 89 -6.64 15.50 15.16
C ARG A 89 -6.50 14.24 14.31
N ILE A 90 -6.30 13.10 14.97
CA ILE A 90 -6.44 11.77 14.40
C ILE A 90 -7.88 11.30 14.59
N ASP A 91 -8.59 11.01 13.50
CA ASP A 91 -10.01 10.64 13.58
C ASP A 91 -10.19 9.16 13.95
N VAL A 92 -9.37 8.27 13.40
CA VAL A 92 -9.38 6.83 13.65
C VAL A 92 -7.95 6.38 13.87
N GLY A 93 -7.69 5.60 14.93
CA GLY A 93 -6.38 4.99 15.14
C GLY A 93 -6.26 3.70 14.32
N PHE A 94 -5.24 3.61 13.47
CA PHE A 94 -4.94 2.42 12.67
C PHE A 94 -3.88 1.52 13.31
N GLN A 95 -3.95 0.21 13.10
CA GLN A 95 -2.83 -0.70 13.35
C GLN A 95 -2.98 -2.02 12.57
N SER A 96 -1.91 -2.49 11.92
CA SER A 96 -1.84 -3.88 11.44
C SER A 96 -1.68 -4.83 12.64
N LEU A 97 -2.47 -5.89 12.67
CA LEU A 97 -2.46 -6.89 13.73
C LEU A 97 -1.96 -8.25 13.22
N ALA A 98 -1.55 -9.11 14.16
CA ALA A 98 -1.16 -10.49 13.88
C ALA A 98 -1.60 -11.44 15.00
N GLY A 99 -1.71 -12.72 14.66
CA GLY A 99 -2.22 -13.80 15.49
C GLY A 99 -1.22 -14.36 16.50
N THR A 100 0.06 -14.00 16.44
CA THR A 100 1.08 -14.38 17.43
C THR A 100 1.70 -13.16 18.10
N SER A 101 2.06 -13.27 19.38
CA SER A 101 2.69 -12.15 20.11
C SER A 101 4.03 -11.76 19.48
N ARG A 102 4.78 -12.74 18.94
CA ARG A 102 6.04 -12.51 18.23
C ARG A 102 5.84 -11.72 16.95
N ALA A 103 4.80 -12.04 16.17
CA ALA A 103 4.45 -11.28 14.98
C ALA A 103 4.04 -9.84 15.33
N LEU A 104 3.12 -9.68 16.30
CA LEU A 104 2.63 -8.37 16.71
C LEU A 104 3.78 -7.48 17.19
N ALA A 105 4.60 -7.97 18.13
CA ALA A 105 5.75 -7.23 18.63
C ALA A 105 6.77 -6.90 17.52
N GLY A 106 6.95 -7.78 16.53
CA GLY A 106 7.79 -7.50 15.36
C GLY A 106 7.23 -6.43 14.43
N MET A 107 5.92 -6.20 14.41
CA MET A 107 5.26 -5.18 13.58
C MET A 107 5.26 -3.80 14.24
N VAL A 108 4.81 -3.70 15.50
CA VAL A 108 4.56 -2.43 16.22
C VAL A 108 5.58 -2.14 17.33
N GLY A 109 6.42 -3.11 17.69
CA GLY A 109 7.35 -2.98 18.82
C GLY A 109 6.66 -3.05 20.19
N LEU A 110 5.39 -3.43 20.25
CA LEU A 110 4.58 -3.54 21.47
C LEU A 110 3.93 -4.92 21.60
N ASP A 111 3.64 -5.31 22.83
CA ASP A 111 2.73 -6.42 23.11
C ASP A 111 1.26 -5.98 23.04
N VAL A 112 0.35 -6.91 23.34
CA VAL A 112 -1.09 -6.66 23.29
C VAL A 112 -1.51 -5.55 24.25
N ASP A 113 -0.92 -5.48 25.45
CA ASP A 113 -1.27 -4.47 26.45
C ASP A 113 -0.79 -3.08 26.02
N GLY A 114 0.40 -2.97 25.44
CA GLY A 114 0.90 -1.73 24.86
C GLY A 114 0.02 -1.21 23.72
N VAL A 115 -0.39 -2.09 22.79
CA VAL A 115 -1.33 -1.71 21.73
C VAL A 115 -2.68 -1.28 22.32
N LEU A 116 -3.18 -1.99 23.34
CA LEU A 116 -4.44 -1.65 24.01
C LEU A 116 -4.38 -0.27 24.69
N ASP A 117 -3.28 0.05 25.37
CA ASP A 117 -3.08 1.34 26.02
C ASP A 117 -3.14 2.49 25.01
N LEU A 118 -2.47 2.35 23.87
CA LEU A 118 -2.55 3.35 22.79
C LEU A 118 -3.94 3.38 22.15
N ALA A 119 -4.55 2.23 21.91
CA ALA A 119 -5.89 2.13 21.35
C ALA A 119 -6.92 2.89 22.19
N ARG A 120 -6.79 2.97 23.53
CA ARG A 120 -7.69 3.78 24.38
C ARG A 120 -7.69 5.27 24.02
N GLY A 121 -6.62 5.79 23.43
CA GLY A 121 -6.46 7.22 23.09
C GLY A 121 -7.21 7.71 21.85
N PHE A 122 -7.85 6.83 21.07
CA PHE A 122 -8.58 7.22 19.84
C PHE A 122 -10.10 7.22 20.03
N ASP A 123 -10.87 7.77 19.08
CA ASP A 123 -12.35 7.71 19.11
C ASP A 123 -12.91 6.54 18.28
N GLY A 124 -12.12 6.08 17.29
CA GLY A 124 -12.41 4.92 16.47
C GLY A 124 -11.14 4.10 16.28
N LEU A 125 -11.30 2.84 15.90
CA LEU A 125 -10.20 1.92 15.61
C LEU A 125 -10.35 1.32 14.22
N TYR A 126 -9.26 1.19 13.50
CA TYR A 126 -9.19 0.49 12.22
C TYR A 126 -8.03 -0.49 12.28
N PHE A 127 -8.34 -1.78 12.27
CA PHE A 127 -7.30 -2.81 12.19
C PHE A 127 -7.19 -3.40 10.80
N GLU A 128 -5.97 -3.78 10.44
CA GLU A 128 -5.70 -4.50 9.20
C GLU A 128 -5.09 -5.86 9.49
N THR A 129 -5.50 -6.85 8.70
CA THR A 129 -5.12 -8.26 8.85
C THR A 129 -4.86 -8.87 7.47
N GLY A 130 -4.46 -10.13 7.41
CA GLY A 130 -4.03 -10.75 6.17
C GLY A 130 -3.41 -12.11 6.41
N GLN A 131 -4.03 -13.16 5.86
CA GLN A 131 -3.43 -14.48 5.86
C GLN A 131 -2.01 -14.47 5.29
N GLY A 132 -1.10 -15.15 5.97
CA GLY A 132 0.29 -15.36 5.54
C GLY A 132 1.29 -14.35 6.10
N SER A 133 0.86 -13.32 6.83
CA SER A 133 1.75 -12.34 7.45
C SER A 133 2.79 -13.02 8.38
N GLU A 134 2.34 -13.95 9.21
CA GLU A 134 3.17 -14.66 10.17
C GLU A 134 4.00 -15.78 9.55
N VAL A 135 3.54 -16.35 8.43
CA VAL A 135 4.29 -17.37 7.70
C VAL A 135 5.49 -16.73 7.02
N THR A 136 5.27 -15.61 6.33
CA THR A 136 6.31 -14.92 5.57
C THR A 136 7.36 -14.23 6.43
N ASN A 137 7.00 -13.77 7.63
CA ASN A 137 7.95 -13.21 8.59
C ASN A 137 8.60 -14.26 9.53
N GLY A 138 8.27 -15.55 9.39
CA GLY A 138 8.81 -16.63 10.22
C GLY A 138 8.29 -16.68 11.66
N SER A 139 7.12 -16.08 11.92
CA SER A 139 6.48 -16.00 13.24
C SER A 139 5.22 -16.87 13.42
N ALA A 140 4.91 -17.75 12.46
CA ALA A 140 3.73 -18.61 12.48
C ALA A 140 3.73 -19.73 13.55
N GLU A 141 4.91 -20.10 14.06
CA GLU A 141 5.05 -21.07 15.17
C GLU A 141 4.43 -22.45 14.88
N GLY A 142 4.42 -22.85 13.60
CA GLY A 142 3.85 -24.13 13.15
C GLY A 142 2.32 -24.14 13.05
N VAL A 143 1.66 -23.00 13.22
CA VAL A 143 0.22 -22.81 13.06
C VAL A 143 -0.10 -22.42 11.63
N ASP A 144 -1.20 -22.92 11.08
CA ASP A 144 -1.64 -22.59 9.72
C ASP A 144 -2.21 -21.16 9.62
N MET A 145 -2.21 -20.60 8.40
CA MET A 145 -2.61 -19.22 8.13
C MET A 145 -4.06 -18.90 8.54
N VAL A 146 -4.99 -19.84 8.35
CA VAL A 146 -6.42 -19.63 8.64
C VAL A 146 -6.64 -19.53 10.15
N THR A 147 -5.99 -20.42 10.92
CA THR A 147 -6.04 -20.35 12.38
C THR A 147 -5.42 -19.07 12.93
N LEU A 148 -4.32 -18.60 12.35
CA LEU A 148 -3.67 -17.35 12.75
C LEU A 148 -4.55 -16.13 12.45
N GLU A 149 -5.15 -16.08 11.27
CA GLU A 149 -6.06 -15.00 10.89
C GLU A 149 -7.31 -14.93 11.80
N ALA A 150 -7.88 -16.10 12.15
CA ALA A 150 -8.94 -16.18 13.16
C ALA A 150 -8.51 -15.61 14.53
N ARG A 151 -7.26 -15.87 14.96
CA ARG A 151 -6.70 -15.32 16.20
C ARG A 151 -6.55 -13.81 16.10
N THR A 152 -6.15 -13.28 14.96
CA THR A 152 -6.06 -11.84 14.71
C THR A 152 -7.42 -11.16 14.87
N TYR A 153 -8.50 -11.76 14.36
CA TYR A 153 -9.87 -11.29 14.63
C TYR A 153 -10.24 -11.36 16.12
N GLY A 154 -9.83 -12.43 16.81
CA GLY A 154 -9.96 -12.53 18.26
C GLY A 154 -9.28 -11.36 18.99
N LEU A 155 -8.07 -11.01 18.59
CA LEU A 155 -7.31 -9.88 19.12
C LEU A 155 -8.00 -8.54 18.82
N ALA A 156 -8.40 -8.29 17.58
CA ALA A 156 -9.14 -7.07 17.20
C ALA A 156 -10.40 -6.88 18.07
N ARG A 157 -11.18 -7.96 18.26
CA ARG A 157 -12.36 -7.95 19.14
C ARG A 157 -11.99 -7.65 20.59
N HIS A 158 -10.91 -8.25 21.09
CA HIS A 158 -10.43 -8.01 22.45
C HIS A 158 -10.03 -6.53 22.64
N LEU A 159 -9.17 -6.00 21.78
CA LEU A 159 -8.73 -4.60 21.81
C LEU A 159 -9.91 -3.64 21.81
N TRP A 160 -10.88 -3.86 20.92
CA TRP A 160 -12.07 -3.02 20.86
C TRP A 160 -12.93 -3.06 22.13
N ARG A 161 -13.14 -4.25 22.71
CA ARG A 161 -13.92 -4.39 23.95
C ARG A 161 -13.25 -3.68 25.11
N GLU A 162 -11.96 -3.91 25.30
CA GLU A 162 -11.20 -3.38 26.43
C GLU A 162 -10.83 -1.89 26.27
N ALA A 163 -10.81 -1.37 25.04
CA ALA A 163 -10.67 0.06 24.75
C ALA A 163 -12.00 0.85 24.88
N GLY A 164 -13.05 0.23 25.45
CA GLY A 164 -14.34 0.86 25.74
C GLY A 164 -15.42 0.68 24.67
N GLY A 165 -15.26 -0.27 23.74
CA GLY A 165 -16.19 -0.52 22.64
C GLY A 165 -17.55 -1.08 23.04
N ALA A 166 -17.62 -1.80 24.16
CA ALA A 166 -18.85 -2.45 24.64
C ALA A 166 -19.50 -1.72 25.83
N HIS A 167 -19.73 -0.40 25.72
CA HIS A 167 -20.51 0.32 26.73
C HIS A 167 -22.00 0.39 26.35
N ARG A 168 -22.89 0.13 27.32
CA ARG A 168 -24.36 0.01 27.16
C ARG A 168 -25.04 1.20 26.44
N PHE A 169 -24.39 2.35 26.37
CA PHE A 169 -24.95 3.60 25.83
C PHE A 169 -24.09 4.24 24.72
N ARG A 170 -22.90 3.70 24.41
CA ARG A 170 -22.00 4.25 23.39
C ARG A 170 -21.06 3.14 22.90
N SER A 171 -21.28 2.66 21.67
CA SER A 171 -20.37 1.72 21.02
C SER A 171 -19.29 2.50 20.28
N ARG A 172 -18.03 2.21 20.58
CA ARG A 172 -16.91 2.80 19.85
C ARG A 172 -16.88 2.27 18.42
N TRP A 173 -16.62 3.14 17.43
CA TRP A 173 -16.55 2.70 16.03
C TRP A 173 -15.31 1.86 15.80
N MET A 174 -15.47 0.69 15.17
CA MET A 174 -14.35 -0.13 14.72
C MET A 174 -14.67 -0.81 13.39
N ILE A 175 -13.68 -0.86 12.52
CA ILE A 175 -13.65 -1.75 11.36
C ILE A 175 -12.39 -2.62 11.39
N VAL A 176 -12.46 -3.75 10.69
CA VAL A 176 -11.28 -4.55 10.34
C VAL A 176 -11.30 -4.72 8.82
N ASN A 177 -10.15 -4.52 8.18
CA ASN A 177 -9.94 -4.82 6.77
C ASN A 177 -8.96 -5.99 6.66
N ASP A 178 -9.33 -7.07 6.00
CA ASP A 178 -8.33 -8.04 5.54
C ASP A 178 -7.82 -7.65 4.16
N VAL A 179 -6.54 -7.87 3.91
CA VAL A 179 -5.88 -7.61 2.61
C VAL A 179 -5.46 -8.92 1.97
N ALA A 180 -6.42 -9.62 1.38
CA ALA A 180 -6.22 -10.89 0.71
C ALA A 180 -5.44 -10.72 -0.60
N GLY A 181 -4.27 -11.37 -0.70
CA GLY A 181 -3.47 -11.42 -1.94
C GLY A 181 -2.41 -10.31 -2.09
N PHE A 182 -2.14 -9.55 -1.02
CA PHE A 182 -1.16 -8.46 -1.01
C PHE A 182 0.31 -8.91 -0.95
N ILE A 183 0.54 -10.08 -0.36
CA ILE A 183 1.88 -10.62 -0.15
C ILE A 183 2.44 -11.17 -1.46
N GLY A 184 1.87 -12.27 -1.97
CA GLY A 184 2.35 -12.90 -3.20
C GLY A 184 2.02 -14.39 -3.33
N PRO A 185 2.62 -15.08 -4.33
CA PRO A 185 2.40 -16.51 -4.60
C PRO A 185 2.88 -17.45 -3.49
N GLU A 186 3.67 -16.96 -2.54
CA GLU A 186 4.06 -17.68 -1.33
C GLU A 186 2.88 -17.91 -0.38
N VAL A 187 1.84 -17.08 -0.46
CA VAL A 187 0.59 -17.22 0.32
C VAL A 187 -0.50 -17.85 -0.54
N PHE A 188 -0.80 -17.26 -1.70
CA PHE A 188 -1.83 -17.77 -2.62
C PHE A 188 -1.30 -17.86 -4.04
N LYS A 189 -1.27 -19.07 -4.59
CA LYS A 189 -0.71 -19.34 -5.92
C LYS A 189 -1.64 -19.00 -7.07
N ASP A 190 -2.94 -19.04 -6.83
CA ASP A 190 -3.96 -18.92 -7.86
C ASP A 190 -5.23 -18.23 -7.33
N ALA A 191 -6.13 -17.91 -8.26
CA ALA A 191 -7.38 -17.23 -7.95
C ALA A 191 -8.34 -18.07 -7.10
N GLU A 192 -8.24 -19.40 -7.14
CA GLU A 192 -9.11 -20.29 -6.35
C GLU A 192 -8.72 -20.24 -4.87
N GLN A 193 -7.42 -20.24 -4.58
CA GLN A 193 -6.89 -20.06 -3.23
C GLN A 193 -7.23 -18.68 -2.68
N LEU A 194 -7.07 -17.63 -3.50
CA LEU A 194 -7.45 -16.26 -3.11
C LEU A 194 -8.94 -16.15 -2.80
N GLU A 195 -9.82 -16.67 -3.67
CA GLU A 195 -11.26 -16.65 -3.42
C GLU A 195 -11.62 -17.42 -2.15
N ARG A 196 -11.03 -18.61 -1.96
CA ARG A 196 -11.22 -19.41 -0.75
C ARG A 196 -10.87 -18.61 0.50
N ALA A 197 -9.70 -17.98 0.55
CA ALA A 197 -9.25 -17.21 1.70
C ALA A 197 -10.22 -16.06 2.01
N CYS A 198 -10.60 -15.25 1.02
CA CYS A 198 -11.58 -14.18 1.19
C CYS A 198 -12.90 -14.66 1.81
N LEU A 199 -13.38 -15.86 1.40
CA LEU A 199 -14.60 -16.46 1.95
C LEU A 199 -14.40 -16.94 3.39
N GLU A 200 -13.28 -17.60 3.69
CA GLU A 200 -12.91 -18.04 5.05
C GLU A 200 -12.82 -16.83 6.00
N ASP A 201 -12.07 -15.80 5.61
CA ASP A 201 -11.79 -14.59 6.39
C ASP A 201 -13.06 -13.81 6.71
N THR A 202 -13.95 -13.65 5.72
CA THR A 202 -15.24 -13.00 5.94
C THR A 202 -16.12 -13.78 6.92
N VAL A 203 -16.15 -15.12 6.83
CA VAL A 203 -16.94 -15.95 7.74
C VAL A 203 -16.38 -15.88 9.15
N MET A 204 -15.06 -16.02 9.30
CA MET A 204 -14.38 -15.95 10.59
C MET A 204 -14.61 -14.59 11.26
N ALA A 205 -14.36 -13.48 10.57
CA ALA A 205 -14.57 -12.15 11.11
C ALA A 205 -16.03 -11.92 11.55
N LYS A 206 -17.01 -12.41 10.78
CA LYS A 206 -18.43 -12.33 11.15
C LYS A 206 -18.78 -13.18 12.38
N LEU A 207 -18.22 -14.38 12.51
CA LEU A 207 -18.37 -15.21 13.72
C LEU A 207 -17.75 -14.52 14.95
N HIS A 208 -16.68 -13.75 14.74
CA HIS A 208 -16.11 -12.88 15.77
C HIS A 208 -16.94 -11.61 16.03
N GLY A 209 -18.01 -11.34 15.26
CA GLY A 209 -18.87 -10.17 15.43
C GLY A 209 -18.23 -8.85 14.97
N ILE A 210 -17.32 -8.92 14.01
CA ILE A 210 -16.55 -7.79 13.51
C ILE A 210 -17.22 -7.17 12.29
N THR A 211 -17.20 -5.83 12.20
CA THR A 211 -17.56 -5.12 10.97
C THR A 211 -16.36 -5.18 10.01
N MET A 212 -16.40 -6.19 9.15
CA MET A 212 -15.29 -6.57 8.29
C MET A 212 -15.44 -6.01 6.87
N GLY A 213 -14.36 -5.48 6.30
CA GLY A 213 -14.19 -5.27 4.87
C GLY A 213 -13.04 -6.10 4.30
N LEU A 214 -12.89 -6.08 2.98
CA LEU A 214 -11.83 -6.80 2.28
C LEU A 214 -11.16 -5.90 1.25
N ASP A 215 -9.87 -6.08 1.07
CA ASP A 215 -9.18 -5.79 -0.16
C ASP A 215 -8.92 -7.10 -0.91
N VAL A 216 -9.72 -7.35 -1.96
CA VAL A 216 -9.53 -8.52 -2.84
C VAL A 216 -8.50 -8.13 -3.89
N CYS A 217 -7.25 -8.47 -3.63
CA CYS A 217 -6.14 -8.01 -4.43
C CYS A 217 -5.25 -9.13 -4.97
N ALA A 218 -4.42 -8.79 -5.95
CA ALA A 218 -3.33 -9.65 -6.39
C ALA A 218 -2.11 -8.83 -6.77
N THR A 219 -0.96 -9.26 -6.30
CA THR A 219 0.31 -8.76 -6.79
C THR A 219 0.61 -9.33 -8.19
N PHE A 220 1.35 -8.59 -9.01
CA PHE A 220 1.63 -9.00 -10.39
C PHE A 220 2.42 -10.32 -10.53
N HIS A 221 3.15 -10.71 -9.48
CA HIS A 221 3.95 -11.94 -9.49
C HIS A 221 3.15 -13.20 -9.13
N MET A 222 1.91 -13.06 -8.63
CA MET A 222 0.96 -14.18 -8.50
C MET A 222 0.49 -14.71 -9.86
N GLY A 223 0.56 -13.91 -10.93
CA GLY A 223 0.14 -14.32 -12.26
C GLY A 223 -1.37 -14.53 -12.39
N ILE A 224 -2.17 -13.94 -11.50
CA ILE A 224 -3.62 -13.91 -11.63
C ILE A 224 -3.98 -12.84 -12.67
N GLU A 225 -4.50 -13.29 -13.80
CA GLU A 225 -4.93 -12.40 -14.89
C GLU A 225 -6.00 -11.38 -14.42
N PRO A 226 -5.95 -10.12 -14.88
CA PRO A 226 -6.88 -9.09 -14.44
C PRO A 226 -8.35 -9.47 -14.63
N SER A 227 -8.68 -10.09 -15.76
CA SER A 227 -10.03 -10.59 -16.05
C SER A 227 -10.50 -11.68 -15.08
N THR A 228 -9.59 -12.45 -14.50
CA THR A 228 -9.90 -13.46 -13.47
C THR A 228 -10.08 -12.80 -12.11
N LEU A 229 -9.17 -11.90 -11.74
CA LEU A 229 -9.25 -11.14 -10.49
C LEU A 229 -10.56 -10.33 -10.39
N GLY A 230 -10.94 -9.60 -11.46
CA GLY A 230 -12.14 -8.76 -11.48
C GLY A 230 -13.46 -9.51 -11.29
N ARG A 231 -13.47 -10.84 -11.48
CA ARG A 231 -14.66 -11.68 -11.22
C ARG A 231 -14.79 -12.10 -9.75
N LEU A 232 -13.72 -12.02 -8.96
CA LEU A 232 -13.74 -12.44 -7.56
C LEU A 232 -14.58 -11.52 -6.66
N PRO A 233 -14.45 -10.18 -6.73
CA PRO A 233 -15.26 -9.26 -5.92
C PRO A 233 -16.77 -9.52 -6.03
N GLU A 234 -17.28 -9.75 -7.25
CA GLU A 234 -18.70 -10.06 -7.46
C GLU A 234 -19.17 -11.31 -6.72
N ARG A 235 -18.37 -12.38 -6.79
CA ARG A 235 -18.69 -13.67 -6.14
C ARG A 235 -18.59 -13.56 -4.62
N ILE A 236 -17.58 -12.86 -4.12
CA ILE A 236 -17.35 -12.67 -2.68
C ILE A 236 -18.45 -11.79 -2.08
N VAL A 237 -18.81 -10.70 -2.75
CA VAL A 237 -19.86 -9.78 -2.30
C VAL A 237 -21.23 -10.48 -2.25
N ASP A 238 -21.54 -11.30 -3.24
CA ASP A 238 -22.77 -12.10 -3.28
C ASP A 238 -22.81 -13.18 -2.18
N ARG A 239 -21.73 -13.98 -2.05
CA ARG A 239 -21.71 -15.17 -1.19
C ARG A 239 -21.40 -14.88 0.28
N ALA A 240 -20.45 -13.99 0.54
CA ALA A 240 -19.92 -13.74 1.87
C ALA A 240 -20.32 -12.38 2.44
N ALA A 241 -20.75 -11.44 1.59
CA ALA A 241 -21.37 -10.18 2.01
C ALA A 241 -20.50 -9.36 3.01
N PRO A 242 -19.23 -9.03 2.69
CA PRO A 242 -18.43 -8.10 3.49
C PRO A 242 -19.14 -6.75 3.63
N ALA A 243 -18.80 -5.98 4.67
CA ALA A 243 -19.43 -4.68 4.90
C ALA A 243 -18.99 -3.63 3.86
N TYR A 244 -17.77 -3.76 3.34
CA TYR A 244 -17.20 -2.92 2.29
C TYR A 244 -16.07 -3.62 1.57
N LEU A 245 -15.71 -3.10 0.39
CA LEU A 245 -14.42 -3.37 -0.23
C LEU A 245 -13.56 -2.10 -0.26
N MET A 246 -12.25 -2.27 -0.35
CA MET A 246 -11.34 -1.18 -0.70
C MET A 246 -11.50 -0.82 -2.18
N ALA A 247 -11.24 0.43 -2.56
CA ALA A 247 -11.02 0.78 -3.96
C ALA A 247 -9.98 1.88 -4.17
N VAL A 248 -9.45 1.88 -5.39
CA VAL A 248 -8.52 2.87 -5.95
C VAL A 248 -9.05 3.46 -7.26
N ALA A 249 -8.40 4.53 -7.71
CA ALA A 249 -8.53 5.01 -9.08
C ALA A 249 -7.89 4.00 -10.04
N GLY A 250 -8.58 3.66 -11.13
CA GLY A 250 -8.14 2.53 -11.96
C GLY A 250 -8.35 1.20 -11.23
N ASN A 251 -7.42 0.27 -11.39
CA ASN A 251 -7.41 -1.01 -10.69
C ASN A 251 -6.02 -1.35 -10.12
N ALA A 252 -5.04 -0.48 -10.29
CA ALA A 252 -3.68 -0.69 -9.83
C ALA A 252 -3.32 0.40 -8.82
N ASP A 253 -2.89 0.01 -7.62
CA ASP A 253 -2.40 0.98 -6.65
C ASP A 253 -1.05 1.57 -7.12
N PRO A 254 -0.94 2.91 -7.24
CA PRO A 254 0.25 3.55 -7.80
C PRO A 254 1.50 3.41 -6.91
N MET A 255 1.32 3.17 -5.62
CA MET A 255 2.41 3.11 -4.64
C MET A 255 2.71 1.68 -4.21
N LEU A 256 1.67 0.88 -3.92
CA LEU A 256 1.82 -0.44 -3.33
C LEU A 256 2.01 -1.58 -4.36
N GLY A 257 1.82 -1.28 -5.64
CA GLY A 257 2.19 -2.19 -6.74
C GLY A 257 1.36 -3.47 -6.81
N TYR A 258 0.04 -3.37 -6.61
CA TYR A 258 -0.88 -4.50 -6.72
C TYR A 258 -2.17 -4.11 -7.42
N LEU A 259 -2.92 -5.11 -7.89
CA LEU A 259 -4.24 -4.95 -8.49
C LEU A 259 -5.34 -5.14 -7.46
N THR A 260 -6.37 -4.29 -7.49
CA THR A 260 -7.52 -4.29 -6.58
C THR A 260 -8.78 -3.76 -7.28
N THR A 261 -9.87 -3.67 -6.51
CA THR A 261 -11.17 -3.19 -6.96
C THR A 261 -11.12 -1.70 -7.30
N SER A 262 -11.74 -1.33 -8.41
CA SER A 262 -11.86 0.06 -8.86
C SER A 262 -12.99 0.80 -8.16
N PHE A 263 -12.88 2.13 -8.07
CA PHE A 263 -14.04 2.99 -7.81
C PHE A 263 -15.19 2.70 -8.79
N ARG A 264 -14.88 2.42 -10.06
CA ARG A 264 -15.84 2.16 -11.14
C ARG A 264 -16.71 0.93 -10.91
N GLU A 265 -16.21 -0.04 -10.15
CA GLU A 265 -16.90 -1.31 -9.95
C GLU A 265 -17.95 -1.23 -8.84
N HIS A 266 -17.78 -0.32 -7.88
CA HIS A 266 -18.62 -0.21 -6.70
C HIS A 266 -20.11 0.06 -6.97
N PRO A 267 -20.51 0.95 -7.91
CA PRO A 267 -21.92 1.13 -8.25
C PRO A 267 -22.57 -0.17 -8.74
N ARG A 268 -21.89 -0.90 -9.63
CA ARG A 268 -22.37 -2.17 -10.17
C ARG A 268 -22.43 -3.27 -9.11
N LEU A 269 -21.41 -3.39 -8.26
CA LEU A 269 -21.39 -4.33 -7.15
C LEU A 269 -22.55 -4.07 -6.18
N ARG A 270 -22.82 -2.81 -5.81
CA ARG A 270 -23.98 -2.45 -4.97
C ARG A 270 -25.32 -2.82 -5.62
N SER A 271 -25.47 -2.52 -6.91
CA SER A 271 -26.68 -2.83 -7.68
C SER A 271 -26.94 -4.34 -7.76
N GLN A 272 -25.89 -5.14 -8.03
CA GLN A 272 -25.96 -6.60 -8.09
C GLN A 272 -26.57 -7.21 -6.83
N VAL A 273 -26.09 -6.81 -5.65
CA VAL A 273 -26.60 -7.33 -4.36
C VAL A 273 -27.75 -6.51 -3.77
N ARG A 274 -28.26 -5.50 -4.50
CA ARG A 274 -29.36 -4.61 -4.08
C ARG A 274 -29.11 -3.95 -2.72
N ARG A 275 -27.87 -3.52 -2.49
CA ARG A 275 -27.44 -2.81 -1.27
C ARG A 275 -27.05 -1.37 -1.61
N ARG A 276 -26.93 -0.54 -0.57
CA ARG A 276 -26.61 0.88 -0.71
C ARG A 276 -25.41 1.27 0.16
N MET A 277 -24.82 2.41 -0.16
CA MET A 277 -23.94 3.13 0.77
C MET A 277 -24.72 3.59 2.02
N THR A 278 -24.05 4.19 2.99
CA THR A 278 -24.75 4.80 4.14
C THR A 278 -25.73 5.89 3.68
N SER A 279 -26.92 5.97 4.30
CA SER A 279 -27.94 6.95 3.92
C SER A 279 -27.48 8.40 4.08
N SER A 280 -26.62 8.68 5.06
CA SER A 280 -26.00 9.99 5.23
C SER A 280 -25.08 10.33 4.06
N MET A 281 -24.24 9.40 3.61
CA MET A 281 -23.39 9.63 2.44
C MET A 281 -24.22 9.79 1.16
N GLU A 282 -25.24 8.96 0.97
CA GLU A 282 -26.16 9.07 -0.18
C GLU A 282 -26.79 10.48 -0.25
N GLN A 283 -27.35 10.97 0.86
CA GLN A 283 -27.91 12.32 0.95
C GLN A 283 -26.87 13.39 0.64
N ARG A 284 -25.65 13.25 1.16
CA ARG A 284 -24.60 14.23 0.95
C ARG A 284 -24.13 14.27 -0.51
N LEU A 285 -23.92 13.12 -1.14
CA LEU A 285 -23.52 13.03 -2.53
C LEU A 285 -24.63 13.51 -3.48
N THR A 286 -25.91 13.30 -3.16
CA THR A 286 -27.02 13.95 -3.87
C THR A 286 -26.95 15.48 -3.75
N ALA A 287 -26.71 16.00 -2.55
CA ALA A 287 -26.60 17.46 -2.33
C ALA A 287 -25.39 18.09 -3.05
N LEU A 288 -24.31 17.32 -3.24
CA LEU A 288 -23.14 17.71 -4.03
C LEU A 288 -23.34 17.53 -5.55
N GLY A 289 -24.50 17.03 -6.00
CA GLY A 289 -24.77 16.79 -7.42
C GLY A 289 -23.97 15.64 -8.03
N VAL A 290 -23.49 14.71 -7.19
CA VAL A 290 -22.77 13.50 -7.61
C VAL A 290 -23.75 12.39 -8.01
N LEU A 291 -24.81 12.20 -7.23
CA LEU A 291 -25.84 11.20 -7.54
C LEU A 291 -26.96 11.83 -8.38
N GLY A 292 -27.34 11.16 -9.46
CA GLY A 292 -28.48 11.53 -10.30
C GLY A 292 -29.83 11.26 -9.63
N GLY A 293 -30.92 11.63 -10.29
CA GLY A 293 -32.29 11.44 -9.76
C GLY A 293 -32.70 9.98 -9.55
N ASN A 294 -31.99 9.04 -10.15
CA ASN A 294 -32.15 7.59 -9.95
C ASN A 294 -31.30 7.05 -8.76
N GLY A 295 -30.51 7.90 -8.11
CA GLY A 295 -29.59 7.52 -7.03
C GLY A 295 -28.26 6.91 -7.51
N GLU A 296 -28.06 6.81 -8.82
CA GLU A 296 -26.79 6.31 -9.40
C GLU A 296 -25.77 7.45 -9.53
N PRO A 297 -24.47 7.18 -9.35
CA PRO A 297 -23.44 8.18 -9.55
C PRO A 297 -23.34 8.64 -11.01
N ASN A 298 -23.19 9.95 -11.21
CA ASN A 298 -22.83 10.54 -12.50
C ASN A 298 -21.32 10.74 -12.55
N SER A 299 -20.58 9.66 -12.73
CA SER A 299 -19.12 9.66 -12.71
C SER A 299 -18.57 10.16 -14.05
N ALA A 300 -18.19 11.44 -14.09
CA ALA A 300 -17.64 12.11 -15.25
C ALA A 300 -16.56 13.12 -14.79
N PRO A 301 -15.60 13.49 -15.66
CA PRO A 301 -14.62 14.54 -15.37
C PRO A 301 -15.24 15.83 -14.83
N ASP A 302 -16.39 16.24 -15.36
CA ASP A 302 -17.14 17.41 -14.92
C ASP A 302 -17.60 17.30 -13.46
N THR A 303 -17.94 16.09 -12.99
CA THR A 303 -18.33 15.86 -11.60
C THR A 303 -17.14 16.05 -10.66
N VAL A 304 -15.96 15.57 -11.05
CA VAL A 304 -14.72 15.78 -10.28
C VAL A 304 -14.35 17.26 -10.24
N ALA A 305 -14.42 17.96 -11.37
CA ALA A 305 -14.17 19.40 -11.44
C ALA A 305 -15.15 20.23 -10.58
N ARG A 306 -16.45 19.89 -10.57
CA ARG A 306 -17.44 20.52 -9.68
C ARG A 306 -17.17 20.26 -8.20
N LEU A 307 -16.76 19.04 -7.85
CA LEU A 307 -16.36 18.71 -6.48
C LEU A 307 -15.13 19.51 -6.06
N TYR A 308 -14.13 19.65 -6.94
CA TYR A 308 -12.96 20.49 -6.71
C TYR A 308 -13.34 21.96 -6.50
N ALA A 309 -14.21 22.51 -7.35
CA ALA A 309 -14.70 23.87 -7.20
C ALA A 309 -15.45 24.07 -5.86
N THR A 310 -16.27 23.11 -5.46
CA THR A 310 -16.97 23.12 -4.16
C THR A 310 -16.00 23.07 -2.99
N TYR A 311 -15.00 22.18 -3.05
CA TYR A 311 -13.94 22.05 -2.06
C TYR A 311 -13.14 23.36 -1.92
N SER A 312 -12.71 23.94 -3.04
CA SER A 312 -11.94 25.20 -3.07
C SER A 312 -12.76 26.37 -2.56
N LYS A 313 -14.05 26.46 -2.93
CA LYS A 313 -14.98 27.47 -2.42
C LYS A 313 -15.16 27.40 -0.91
N ALA A 314 -15.37 26.20 -0.37
CA ALA A 314 -15.46 25.98 1.07
C ALA A 314 -14.15 26.30 1.80
N GLY A 315 -13.01 26.23 1.10
CA GLY A 315 -11.69 26.70 1.57
C GLY A 315 -11.50 28.22 1.56
N GLY A 316 -12.47 29.00 1.07
CA GLY A 316 -12.40 30.46 1.02
C GLY A 316 -11.94 31.04 -0.33
N ASP A 317 -11.84 30.22 -1.38
CA ASP A 317 -11.44 30.70 -2.71
C ASP A 317 -12.49 31.66 -3.30
N ARG A 318 -12.01 32.85 -3.71
CA ARG A 318 -12.86 33.95 -4.22
C ARG A 318 -13.11 33.90 -5.73
N ARG A 319 -12.39 33.07 -6.49
CA ARG A 319 -12.57 32.90 -7.95
C ARG A 319 -13.97 32.37 -8.28
N THR A 320 -14.46 32.51 -9.50
CA THR A 320 -15.80 31.98 -9.84
C THR A 320 -15.83 30.45 -9.80
N ALA A 321 -17.01 29.84 -9.60
CA ALA A 321 -17.15 28.39 -9.64
C ALA A 321 -16.67 27.83 -10.99
N LEU A 322 -17.06 28.47 -12.10
CA LEU A 322 -16.62 28.10 -13.45
C LEU A 322 -15.10 28.11 -13.60
N SER A 323 -14.41 29.15 -13.10
CA SER A 323 -12.94 29.21 -13.16
C SER A 323 -12.26 28.10 -12.34
N LEU A 324 -12.87 27.69 -11.23
CA LEU A 324 -12.36 26.58 -10.42
C LEU A 324 -12.65 25.23 -11.08
N GLU A 325 -13.79 25.08 -11.75
CA GLU A 325 -14.09 23.87 -12.55
C GLU A 325 -13.11 23.72 -13.70
N GLU A 326 -12.81 24.80 -14.44
CA GLU A 326 -11.79 24.82 -15.50
C GLU A 326 -10.39 24.43 -14.96
N GLU A 327 -10.02 24.93 -13.78
CA GLU A 327 -8.80 24.50 -13.11
C GLU A 327 -8.85 23.01 -12.74
N GLY A 328 -9.97 22.53 -12.19
CA GLY A 328 -10.17 21.12 -11.86
C GLY A 328 -10.00 20.22 -13.07
N HIS A 329 -10.54 20.61 -14.23
CA HIS A 329 -10.34 19.90 -15.50
C HIS A 329 -8.86 19.86 -15.91
N ARG A 330 -8.17 21.00 -15.84
CA ARG A 330 -6.75 21.07 -16.20
C ARG A 330 -5.90 20.17 -15.30
N GLN A 331 -6.09 20.25 -13.99
CA GLN A 331 -5.35 19.44 -13.02
C GLN A 331 -5.62 17.94 -13.23
N LEU A 332 -6.87 17.56 -13.46
CA LEU A 332 -7.24 16.18 -13.77
C LEU A 332 -6.57 15.65 -15.04
N TYR A 333 -6.51 16.49 -16.09
CA TYR A 333 -5.80 16.17 -17.33
C TYR A 333 -4.29 16.01 -17.11
N GLU A 334 -3.66 16.94 -16.38
CA GLU A 334 -2.23 16.89 -16.04
C GLU A 334 -1.87 15.62 -15.24
N LEU A 335 -2.70 15.23 -14.28
CA LEU A 335 -2.52 13.99 -13.52
C LEU A 335 -2.66 12.75 -14.42
N ARG A 336 -3.61 12.75 -15.35
CA ARG A 336 -3.76 11.65 -16.31
C ARG A 336 -2.53 11.52 -17.23
N GLU A 337 -1.97 12.63 -17.70
CA GLU A 337 -0.73 12.64 -18.50
C GLU A 337 0.48 12.13 -17.70
N ARG A 338 0.49 12.30 -16.38
CA ARG A 338 1.48 11.73 -15.46
C ARG A 338 1.30 10.22 -15.21
N GLY A 339 0.26 9.60 -15.78
CA GLY A 339 0.01 8.16 -15.71
C GLY A 339 -0.96 7.71 -14.60
N PHE A 340 -1.60 8.65 -13.89
CA PHE A 340 -2.64 8.33 -12.92
C PHE A 340 -3.94 7.94 -13.62
N ASP A 341 -4.63 6.92 -13.11
CA ASP A 341 -5.87 6.42 -13.69
C ASP A 341 -7.10 7.25 -13.26
N LEU A 342 -6.99 8.58 -13.41
CA LEU A 342 -7.99 9.58 -13.04
C LEU A 342 -8.69 10.17 -14.27
N GLY A 343 -9.89 10.72 -14.08
CA GLY A 343 -10.60 11.49 -15.08
C GLY A 343 -11.50 10.67 -15.99
N GLY A 344 -12.20 9.69 -15.42
CA GLY A 344 -13.29 8.96 -16.09
C GLY A 344 -12.90 8.32 -17.42
N MET A 345 -12.39 7.09 -17.38
CA MET A 345 -12.18 6.29 -18.59
C MET A 345 -13.44 5.53 -18.96
N THR A 346 -13.66 5.34 -20.26
CA THR A 346 -14.66 4.37 -20.73
C THR A 346 -14.24 2.94 -20.35
N PRO A 347 -15.17 1.98 -20.20
CA PRO A 347 -14.81 0.61 -19.86
C PRO A 347 -13.77 -0.02 -20.80
N PRO A 348 -13.85 0.12 -22.14
CA PRO A 348 -12.81 -0.42 -23.03
C PRO A 348 -11.42 0.21 -22.84
N GLU A 349 -11.35 1.51 -22.57
CA GLU A 349 -10.08 2.20 -22.27
C GLU A 349 -9.50 1.72 -20.94
N ALA A 350 -10.35 1.55 -19.93
CA ALA A 350 -9.98 1.02 -18.63
C ALA A 350 -9.41 -0.40 -18.72
N ASP A 351 -10.08 -1.28 -19.45
CA ASP A 351 -9.65 -2.67 -19.66
C ASP A 351 -8.31 -2.71 -20.40
N ALA A 352 -8.17 -1.93 -21.48
CA ALA A 352 -6.92 -1.86 -22.23
C ALA A 352 -5.75 -1.29 -21.38
N ARG A 353 -6.02 -0.29 -20.54
CA ARG A 353 -5.03 0.28 -19.60
C ARG A 353 -4.59 -0.78 -18.59
N LEU A 354 -5.54 -1.51 -18.00
CA LEU A 354 -5.26 -2.57 -17.02
C LEU A 354 -4.44 -3.71 -17.63
N GLU A 355 -4.80 -4.19 -18.81
CA GLU A 355 -4.04 -5.21 -19.54
C GLU A 355 -2.63 -4.74 -19.91
N SER A 356 -2.47 -3.46 -20.26
CA SER A 356 -1.16 -2.86 -20.52
C SER A 356 -0.29 -2.82 -19.26
N ILE A 357 -0.84 -2.39 -18.13
CA ILE A 357 -0.18 -2.38 -16.82
C ILE A 357 0.26 -3.79 -16.44
N TYR A 358 -0.65 -4.76 -16.52
CA TYR A 358 -0.36 -6.14 -16.18
C TYR A 358 0.72 -6.74 -17.09
N THR A 359 0.61 -6.55 -18.40
CA THR A 359 1.62 -7.02 -19.37
C THR A 359 2.99 -6.41 -19.11
N HIS A 360 3.04 -5.11 -18.83
CA HIS A 360 4.28 -4.42 -18.47
C HIS A 360 4.88 -5.03 -17.19
N ALA A 361 4.08 -5.18 -16.14
CA ALA A 361 4.52 -5.73 -14.86
C ALA A 361 5.04 -7.17 -15.00
N ARG A 362 4.33 -8.03 -15.75
CA ARG A 362 4.78 -9.40 -16.05
C ARG A 362 6.12 -9.42 -16.79
N ARG A 363 6.37 -8.49 -17.72
CA ARG A 363 7.67 -8.37 -18.40
C ARG A 363 8.77 -7.87 -17.46
N ALA A 364 8.47 -6.85 -16.64
CA ALA A 364 9.38 -6.25 -15.67
C ALA A 364 9.89 -7.28 -14.64
N LEU A 365 9.00 -8.18 -14.18
CA LEU A 365 9.35 -9.24 -13.23
C LEU A 365 10.44 -10.20 -13.74
N TYR A 366 10.62 -10.34 -15.05
CA TYR A 366 11.63 -11.20 -15.67
C TYR A 366 12.73 -10.41 -16.39
N ALA A 367 12.76 -9.09 -16.22
CA ALA A 367 13.83 -8.26 -16.74
C ALA A 367 15.16 -8.54 -16.04
N THR A 368 16.27 -8.22 -16.70
CA THR A 368 17.62 -8.37 -16.15
C THR A 368 18.37 -7.04 -16.20
N VAL A 369 19.31 -6.85 -15.27
CA VAL A 369 20.14 -5.64 -15.22
C VAL A 369 21.14 -5.65 -16.37
N ASP A 370 21.11 -4.62 -17.20
CA ASP A 370 21.99 -4.42 -18.35
C ASP A 370 23.42 -4.13 -17.90
N GLU A 371 24.37 -4.95 -18.39
CA GLU A 371 25.81 -4.79 -18.14
C GLU A 371 26.36 -3.44 -18.60
N GLY A 372 25.80 -2.88 -19.68
CA GLY A 372 26.16 -1.57 -20.17
C GLY A 372 25.88 -0.49 -19.13
N VAL A 373 24.71 -0.55 -18.48
CA VAL A 373 24.33 0.39 -17.41
C VAL A 373 25.33 0.32 -16.27
N ILE A 374 25.63 -0.90 -15.78
CA ILE A 374 26.54 -1.10 -14.66
C ILE A 374 27.95 -0.62 -15.00
N ARG A 375 28.47 -0.93 -16.19
CA ARG A 375 29.79 -0.46 -16.64
C ARG A 375 29.88 1.06 -16.73
N ASP A 376 28.80 1.73 -17.12
CA ASP A 376 28.78 3.19 -17.28
C ASP A 376 28.82 3.91 -15.92
N VAL A 377 28.24 3.32 -14.87
CA VAL A 377 28.03 3.97 -13.56
C VAL A 377 28.92 3.43 -12.44
N SER A 378 29.42 2.20 -12.60
CA SER A 378 30.19 1.46 -11.62
C SER A 378 31.40 0.79 -12.30
N PRO A 379 32.50 1.54 -12.51
CA PRO A 379 33.69 1.04 -13.20
C PRO A 379 34.39 -0.10 -12.43
N ARG A 380 34.14 -0.23 -11.13
CA ARG A 380 34.52 -1.37 -10.30
C ARG A 380 33.28 -1.91 -9.62
N SER A 381 32.84 -3.08 -10.08
CA SER A 381 31.71 -3.79 -9.50
C SER A 381 32.03 -5.26 -9.28
N LEU A 382 31.48 -5.83 -8.20
CA LEU A 382 31.47 -7.26 -7.93
C LEU A 382 30.04 -7.77 -8.11
N ARG A 383 29.84 -8.65 -9.10
CA ARG A 383 28.56 -9.33 -9.28
C ARG A 383 28.48 -10.53 -8.37
N VAL A 384 27.37 -10.66 -7.64
CA VAL A 384 27.09 -11.76 -6.73
C VAL A 384 25.69 -12.28 -6.94
N ARG A 385 25.46 -13.52 -6.50
CA ARG A 385 24.15 -14.19 -6.58
C ARG A 385 23.65 -14.57 -5.20
N THR A 386 22.34 -14.48 -5.03
CA THR A 386 21.66 -15.00 -3.86
C THR A 386 21.49 -16.51 -3.93
N THR A 387 20.99 -17.10 -2.83
CA THR A 387 20.68 -18.53 -2.77
C THR A 387 19.57 -18.96 -3.73
N ALA A 388 18.84 -18.01 -4.33
CA ALA A 388 17.87 -18.27 -5.38
C ALA A 388 18.49 -19.10 -6.52
N THR A 389 17.77 -20.16 -6.90
CA THR A 389 18.19 -21.08 -7.97
C THR A 389 17.72 -20.63 -9.35
N SER A 390 16.60 -19.92 -9.41
CA SER A 390 16.00 -19.35 -10.62
C SER A 390 15.26 -18.04 -10.32
N ARG A 391 14.76 -17.37 -11.35
CA ARG A 391 13.89 -16.19 -11.17
C ARG A 391 12.56 -16.56 -10.52
N ASP A 392 11.96 -17.68 -10.91
CA ASP A 392 10.70 -18.16 -10.32
C ASP A 392 10.87 -18.51 -8.83
N ASP A 393 12.00 -19.10 -8.46
CA ASP A 393 12.34 -19.40 -7.06
C ASP A 393 12.46 -18.11 -6.22
N TYR A 394 13.11 -17.08 -6.78
CA TYR A 394 13.20 -15.75 -6.15
C TYR A 394 11.84 -15.06 -5.96
N LEU A 395 10.93 -15.22 -6.94
CA LEU A 395 9.59 -14.63 -6.89
C LEU A 395 8.67 -15.37 -5.91
N ALA A 396 8.81 -16.71 -5.81
CA ALA A 396 7.96 -17.54 -4.96
C ALA A 396 8.48 -17.70 -3.52
N HIS A 397 9.77 -17.46 -3.26
CA HIS A 397 10.37 -17.67 -1.94
C HIS A 397 11.25 -16.46 -1.56
N PRO A 398 10.70 -15.41 -0.91
CA PRO A 398 11.47 -14.20 -0.58
C PRO A 398 12.79 -14.48 0.13
N ALA A 399 12.80 -15.44 1.08
CA ALA A 399 13.97 -15.82 1.87
C ALA A 399 15.20 -16.21 1.04
N VAL A 400 15.03 -16.83 -0.14
CA VAL A 400 16.19 -17.24 -0.96
C VAL A 400 16.91 -16.05 -1.60
N GLY A 401 16.23 -14.90 -1.70
CA GLY A 401 16.80 -13.63 -2.14
C GLY A 401 17.37 -12.77 -1.03
N GLU A 402 17.24 -13.18 0.24
CA GLU A 402 17.76 -12.43 1.40
C GLU A 402 19.21 -12.81 1.75
N ARG A 403 19.72 -13.91 1.18
CA ARG A 403 21.05 -14.46 1.48
C ARG A 403 21.89 -14.66 0.23
N LEU A 404 23.18 -14.36 0.31
CA LEU A 404 24.18 -14.65 -0.72
C LEU A 404 24.54 -16.14 -0.74
N ARG A 405 24.98 -16.64 -1.90
CA ARG A 405 25.63 -17.96 -1.98
C ARG A 405 26.94 -17.93 -1.21
N GLY A 406 27.29 -19.05 -0.56
CA GLY A 406 28.43 -19.07 0.37
C GLY A 406 29.79 -18.74 -0.26
N ASP A 407 30.01 -19.05 -1.54
CA ASP A 407 31.19 -18.65 -2.30
C ASP A 407 31.19 -17.16 -2.65
N GLU A 408 30.06 -16.63 -3.08
CA GLU A 408 29.87 -15.20 -3.39
C GLU A 408 30.00 -14.33 -2.12
N ALA A 409 29.44 -14.78 -0.99
CA ALA A 409 29.58 -14.14 0.32
C ALA A 409 31.05 -14.06 0.78
N ARG A 410 31.84 -15.12 0.55
CA ARG A 410 33.28 -15.11 0.81
C ARG A 410 34.01 -14.10 -0.07
N ALA A 411 33.62 -13.98 -1.35
CA ALA A 411 34.21 -12.99 -2.25
C ALA A 411 33.95 -11.56 -1.73
N VAL A 412 32.72 -11.27 -1.29
CA VAL A 412 32.34 -9.98 -0.68
C VAL A 412 33.16 -9.69 0.58
N ALA A 413 33.27 -10.67 1.49
CA ALA A 413 34.05 -10.50 2.73
C ALA A 413 35.53 -10.18 2.51
N THR A 414 36.07 -10.56 1.34
CA THR A 414 37.48 -10.32 0.98
C THR A 414 37.68 -9.07 0.10
N MET A 415 36.61 -8.30 -0.18
CA MET A 415 36.71 -7.10 -1.03
C MET A 415 37.64 -6.03 -0.45
N TYR A 416 37.70 -5.92 0.87
CA TYR A 416 38.50 -4.93 1.58
C TYR A 416 39.45 -5.61 2.57
N HIS A 417 40.65 -5.07 2.72
CA HIS A 417 41.61 -5.53 3.72
C HIS A 417 41.78 -4.51 4.85
N VAL A 418 41.98 -3.23 4.54
CA VAL A 418 41.83 -2.04 5.41
C VAL A 418 42.12 -0.78 4.56
N PRO A 419 41.51 0.39 4.86
CA PRO A 419 40.40 0.59 5.81
C PRO A 419 39.05 0.15 5.22
N GLU A 420 38.13 -0.26 6.09
CA GLU A 420 36.74 -0.59 5.74
C GLU A 420 35.99 0.65 5.20
N PRO A 421 35.04 0.46 4.27
CA PRO A 421 34.21 1.55 3.78
C PRO A 421 33.31 2.08 4.89
N GLN A 422 33.16 3.39 4.98
CA GLN A 422 32.10 3.98 5.79
C GLN A 422 30.73 3.77 5.12
N VAL A 423 30.67 3.90 3.79
CA VAL A 423 29.44 3.74 3.01
C VAL A 423 29.66 2.69 1.91
N GLN A 424 28.88 1.63 1.91
CA GLN A 424 28.86 0.64 0.83
C GLN A 424 27.63 0.83 -0.05
N LEU A 425 27.85 0.93 -1.36
CA LEU A 425 26.78 0.97 -2.35
C LEU A 425 26.47 -0.45 -2.83
N VAL A 426 25.19 -0.80 -2.83
CA VAL A 426 24.68 -2.08 -3.31
C VAL A 426 23.60 -1.80 -4.35
N VAL A 427 23.62 -2.53 -5.46
CA VAL A 427 22.58 -2.46 -6.48
C VAL A 427 21.98 -3.85 -6.65
N SER A 428 20.66 -3.97 -6.70
CA SER A 428 20.01 -5.22 -7.08
C SER A 428 18.89 -5.00 -8.10
N ASP A 429 18.66 -6.03 -8.90
CA ASP A 429 17.53 -6.11 -9.81
C ASP A 429 16.18 -5.97 -9.10
N GLY A 430 16.07 -6.54 -7.90
CA GLY A 430 14.83 -6.56 -7.13
C GLY A 430 13.72 -7.25 -7.92
N LEU A 431 12.52 -6.66 -7.88
CA LEU A 431 11.37 -7.14 -8.64
C LEU A 431 11.26 -6.51 -10.04
N ASN A 432 12.04 -5.46 -10.35
CA ASN A 432 11.99 -4.77 -11.64
C ASN A 432 13.38 -4.23 -12.05
N ALA A 433 14.12 -5.04 -12.82
CA ALA A 433 15.43 -4.61 -13.32
C ALA A 433 15.36 -3.45 -14.33
N ASN A 434 14.22 -3.22 -15.01
CA ASN A 434 14.10 -2.09 -15.94
C ASN A 434 14.24 -0.75 -15.21
N ALA A 435 13.78 -0.68 -13.95
CA ALA A 435 13.94 0.51 -13.13
C ALA A 435 15.42 0.86 -12.88
N ILE A 436 16.24 -0.15 -12.60
CA ILE A 436 17.69 0.01 -12.50
C ILE A 436 18.27 0.45 -13.85
N ASN A 437 17.87 -0.20 -14.94
CA ASN A 437 18.39 0.10 -16.28
C ASN A 437 18.11 1.54 -16.74
N GLU A 438 16.95 2.07 -16.36
CA GLU A 438 16.51 3.43 -16.72
C GLU A 438 17.15 4.49 -15.82
N GLN A 439 17.20 4.27 -14.51
CA GLN A 439 17.48 5.33 -13.55
C GLN A 439 18.92 5.38 -13.03
N LEU A 440 19.65 4.26 -13.06
CA LEU A 440 20.93 4.16 -12.34
C LEU A 440 21.99 5.16 -12.87
N ARG A 441 21.96 5.49 -14.17
CA ARG A 441 22.85 6.50 -14.78
C ARG A 441 22.65 7.91 -14.23
N ALA A 442 21.41 8.27 -13.89
CA ALA A 442 21.09 9.56 -13.30
C ALA A 442 21.31 9.57 -11.78
N LEU A 443 21.21 8.41 -11.12
CA LEU A 443 21.24 8.29 -9.66
C LEU A 443 22.65 8.11 -9.08
N LEU A 444 23.38 7.09 -9.53
CA LEU A 444 24.57 6.62 -8.81
C LEU A 444 25.77 7.59 -8.87
N PRO A 445 26.11 8.21 -10.02
CA PRO A 445 27.24 9.13 -10.09
C PRO A 445 27.09 10.39 -9.22
N PRO A 446 25.94 11.12 -9.25
CA PRO A 446 25.71 12.25 -8.35
C PRO A 446 25.72 11.84 -6.87
N LEU A 447 25.11 10.70 -6.51
CA LEU A 447 25.12 10.19 -5.14
C LEU A 447 26.56 9.99 -4.64
N ARG A 448 27.38 9.28 -5.42
CA ARG A 448 28.78 9.02 -5.07
C ARG A 448 29.56 10.34 -4.89
N ARG A 449 29.36 11.29 -5.80
CA ARG A 449 30.01 12.61 -5.70
C ARG A 449 29.61 13.34 -4.42
N LEU A 450 28.32 13.40 -4.10
CA LEU A 450 27.82 14.08 -2.90
C LEU A 450 28.38 13.46 -1.62
N LEU A 451 28.50 12.12 -1.55
CA LEU A 451 29.10 11.43 -0.42
C LEU A 451 30.60 11.75 -0.29
N SER A 452 31.34 11.71 -1.39
CA SER A 452 32.77 12.06 -1.41
C SER A 452 33.02 13.53 -1.04
N ASP A 453 32.20 14.46 -1.55
CA ASP A 453 32.28 15.89 -1.24
C ASP A 453 32.01 16.17 0.24
N LYS A 454 31.24 15.29 0.91
CA LYS A 454 31.02 15.31 2.37
C LYS A 454 32.12 14.60 3.18
N GLY A 455 33.14 14.05 2.52
CA GLY A 455 34.25 13.35 3.16
C GLY A 455 33.93 11.93 3.61
N CYS A 456 32.81 11.34 3.16
CA CYS A 456 32.47 9.95 3.47
C CYS A 456 33.43 9.01 2.72
N ARG A 457 33.94 7.97 3.41
CA ARG A 457 34.71 6.90 2.76
C ARG A 457 33.77 5.94 2.04
N VAL A 458 33.44 6.23 0.78
CA VAL A 458 32.61 5.35 -0.05
C VAL A 458 33.45 4.17 -0.56
N GLY A 459 32.89 2.97 -0.54
CA GLY A 459 33.50 1.77 -1.10
C GLY A 459 33.95 1.95 -2.55
N GLU A 460 35.15 1.45 -2.87
CA GLU A 460 35.71 1.55 -4.22
C GLU A 460 35.04 0.60 -5.22
N THR A 461 34.38 -0.44 -4.73
CA THR A 461 33.73 -1.47 -5.53
C THR A 461 32.27 -1.60 -5.12
N ASP A 462 31.35 -1.45 -6.07
CA ASP A 462 29.92 -1.65 -5.81
C ASP A 462 29.57 -3.12 -5.87
N VAL A 463 28.63 -3.57 -5.03
CA VAL A 463 28.12 -4.95 -5.09
C VAL A 463 26.84 -4.97 -5.91
N VAL A 464 26.83 -5.75 -6.99
CA VAL A 464 25.65 -5.91 -7.86
C VAL A 464 25.06 -7.30 -7.62
N VAL A 465 23.91 -7.34 -6.97
CA VAL A 465 23.24 -8.57 -6.54
C VAL A 465 22.19 -8.97 -7.57
N GLN A 466 22.31 -10.19 -8.09
CA GLN A 466 21.25 -10.81 -8.88
C GLN A 466 20.24 -11.49 -7.95
N ASN A 467 18.95 -11.27 -8.18
CA ASN A 467 17.84 -11.74 -7.36
C ASN A 467 17.99 -11.31 -5.90
N GLY A 468 18.31 -10.04 -5.67
CA GLY A 468 18.50 -9.46 -4.33
C GLY A 468 17.19 -8.99 -3.70
N ARG A 469 16.94 -9.35 -2.45
CA ARG A 469 16.00 -8.64 -1.55
C ARG A 469 16.78 -7.64 -0.70
N VAL A 470 16.06 -6.72 -0.05
CA VAL A 470 16.65 -5.68 0.80
C VAL A 470 17.67 -6.24 1.79
N ARG A 471 17.32 -7.35 2.47
CA ARG A 471 18.17 -8.04 3.46
C ARG A 471 19.49 -8.59 2.92
N ALA A 472 19.61 -8.85 1.62
CA ALA A 472 20.91 -9.19 1.04
C ALA A 472 21.90 -8.01 1.15
N GLY A 473 21.40 -6.77 1.12
CA GLY A 473 22.19 -5.59 1.40
C GLY A 473 22.70 -5.54 2.85
N TYR A 474 21.91 -6.04 3.81
CA TYR A 474 22.31 -6.09 5.22
C TYR A 474 23.44 -7.09 5.43
N GLU A 475 23.31 -8.29 4.84
CA GLU A 475 24.39 -9.28 4.84
C GLU A 475 25.67 -8.72 4.21
N ILE A 476 25.57 -8.02 3.08
CA ILE A 476 26.73 -7.38 2.44
C ILE A 476 27.38 -6.38 3.39
N GLY A 477 26.60 -5.51 4.04
CA GLY A 477 27.09 -4.53 5.02
C GLY A 477 27.88 -5.17 6.15
N GLY A 478 27.35 -6.24 6.73
CA GLY A 478 28.03 -7.03 7.77
C GLY A 478 29.33 -7.67 7.28
N LEU A 479 29.34 -8.21 6.06
CA LEU A 479 30.51 -8.85 5.46
C LEU A 479 31.65 -7.87 5.13
N VAL A 480 31.33 -6.66 4.65
CA VAL A 480 32.36 -5.67 4.27
C VAL A 480 32.77 -4.74 5.40
N GLY A 481 32.10 -4.83 6.54
CA GLY A 481 32.36 -3.94 7.66
C GLY A 481 31.89 -2.49 7.42
N ALA A 482 30.80 -2.27 6.67
CA ALA A 482 30.30 -0.91 6.43
C ALA A 482 29.62 -0.32 7.68
N ASP A 483 29.67 1.02 7.83
CA ASP A 483 28.84 1.74 8.81
C ASP A 483 27.43 1.97 8.25
N VAL A 484 27.35 2.28 6.95
CA VAL A 484 26.11 2.53 6.21
C VAL A 484 26.08 1.71 4.93
N VAL A 485 24.95 1.05 4.67
CA VAL A 485 24.62 0.48 3.36
C VAL A 485 23.58 1.35 2.68
N ILE A 486 23.81 1.69 1.41
CA ILE A 486 22.80 2.24 0.53
C ILE A 486 22.51 1.20 -0.54
N HIS A 487 21.36 0.53 -0.42
CA HIS A 487 20.93 -0.53 -1.33
C HIS A 487 19.87 0.01 -2.30
N VAL A 488 20.28 0.24 -3.54
CA VAL A 488 19.41 0.63 -4.66
C VAL A 488 18.79 -0.62 -5.27
N VAL A 489 17.46 -0.71 -5.30
CA VAL A 489 16.74 -1.92 -5.73
C VAL A 489 15.54 -1.57 -6.60
N GLY A 490 15.31 -2.37 -7.65
CA GLY A 490 14.12 -2.25 -8.49
C GLY A 490 12.87 -2.66 -7.72
N GLU A 491 11.90 -1.75 -7.63
CA GLU A 491 10.67 -1.97 -6.87
C GLU A 491 9.73 -2.98 -7.55
N ARG A 492 8.67 -3.35 -6.83
CA ARG A 492 7.56 -4.08 -7.42
C ARG A 492 6.97 -3.23 -8.55
N PRO A 493 6.75 -3.77 -9.76
CA PRO A 493 6.08 -3.01 -10.82
C PRO A 493 4.66 -2.62 -10.37
N GLY A 494 4.26 -1.39 -10.70
CA GLY A 494 2.95 -0.80 -10.33
C GLY A 494 2.14 -0.39 -11.56
N THR A 495 1.78 0.88 -11.66
CA THR A 495 0.93 1.50 -12.71
C THR A 495 1.58 1.63 -14.10
N GLY A 496 2.57 0.76 -14.40
CA GLY A 496 3.33 0.78 -15.65
C GLY A 496 4.58 1.69 -15.61
N LEU A 497 4.95 2.21 -14.44
CA LEU A 497 6.19 2.94 -14.21
C LEU A 497 7.27 2.03 -13.62
N ASN A 498 8.52 2.29 -13.99
CA ASN A 498 9.69 1.58 -13.47
C ASN A 498 10.30 2.38 -12.30
N ALA A 499 9.91 2.05 -11.07
CA ALA A 499 10.35 2.72 -9.85
C ALA A 499 11.59 2.05 -9.20
N VAL A 500 12.47 2.87 -8.65
CA VAL A 500 13.66 2.45 -7.90
C VAL A 500 13.55 2.97 -6.47
N SER A 501 13.79 2.08 -5.51
CA SER A 501 13.92 2.40 -4.09
C SER A 501 15.37 2.37 -3.65
N ALA A 502 15.71 3.18 -2.64
CA ALA A 502 16.98 3.10 -1.94
C ALA A 502 16.73 2.82 -0.45
N TYR A 503 17.23 1.69 0.03
CA TYR A 503 17.19 1.32 1.45
C TYR A 503 18.49 1.73 2.12
N LEU A 504 18.39 2.55 3.16
CA LEU A 504 19.53 3.04 3.94
C LEU A 504 19.53 2.36 5.30
N THR A 505 20.64 1.71 5.64
CA THR A 505 20.79 0.99 6.91
C THR A 505 22.06 1.45 7.59
N TYR A 506 21.97 1.78 8.87
CA TYR A 506 23.09 2.25 9.70
C TYR A 506 23.31 1.32 10.89
N GLY A 507 24.56 0.98 11.15
CA GLY A 507 24.96 0.14 12.27
C GLY A 507 24.81 -1.36 12.01
N ARG A 508 25.07 -2.13 13.07
CA ARG A 508 24.98 -3.59 13.12
C ARG A 508 24.24 -3.98 14.39
N ASP A 509 23.45 -5.04 14.33
CA ASP A 509 22.83 -5.58 15.52
C ASP A 509 23.80 -6.60 16.18
N GLU A 510 23.36 -7.26 17.26
CA GLU A 510 24.20 -8.25 17.94
C GLU A 510 24.56 -9.46 17.05
N SER A 511 23.80 -9.70 15.98
CA SER A 511 24.05 -10.75 15.01
C SER A 511 24.99 -10.33 13.87
N GLY A 512 25.36 -9.05 13.81
CA GLY A 512 26.21 -8.45 12.79
C GLY A 512 25.43 -7.54 11.86
#